data_AF-A0A2P5CR75-F1
#
_entry.id   AF-A0A2P5CR75-F1
#
_cell.length_a   1.000
_cell.length_b   1.000
_cell.length_c   1.000
_cell.angle_alpha   90.00
_cell.angle_beta   90.00
_cell.angle_gamma   90.00
#
_symmetry.space_group_name_H-M   'P 1'
#
loop_
_entity.id
_entity.type
_entity.pdbx_description
1 polymer ?
#
loop_
_entity_poly.entity_id
_entity_poly.type
_entity_poly.pdbx_seq_one_letter_code
_entity_poly.pdbx_strand_id
1 'polypeptide(L)'
;MGSKHGIPPAFYLTLVMIVLALRIPETLSQLIDSSSGGSLQAGSSMLDQANNVSDPMDQPDDTVRVDPLDSFKKYRGGYDITNKHYWSSTIFTGVYGYVPGVLWLVCGILYGGFSLAIMLWQKYRKSEKLKKRSACHKQCYLWPILLAIFFTLLAIVASGVVLGGNARFHSQAKTVVDIVIDTANEASETIYNTTGAMKVIRDNLEASGTSIEAEVFLTSTSQELDVEAADIHRQAKKNRHKIDKGLKIVFIVTTLTISLNLVAVIALSVSGILRLWRALLPLIILCWLLTFLCWLFFGMYFFLDKFAGDTCTALENFQRNPYNSSLSSILPCDELLSAKSVLRDVNANISLLQQSNDISICNPFSEPPAYQYQPENCSSNTIRIGDIPKVLKVITCSDPNNMTCGNGQFMISTGVYQIVESYTSSIQDLLNAYPGMESLVECQSVKDAFSEILVKHCKPLKRFIHMVWASVVFLSLIMVCLVLLWTTRAHHELSHHFSDGGSVGPHSSAANMLELGNAKPVKDNPNLISV
;
A
#
# COMPACT_ATOMS: atom_id res chain seq x y z
N MET A 1 -51.64 37.11 11.43
CA MET A 1 -51.01 36.07 12.28
C MET A 1 -50.08 35.24 11.42
N GLY A 2 -48.77 35.45 11.58
CA GLY A 2 -47.74 34.77 10.78
C GLY A 2 -47.54 33.33 11.20
N SER A 3 -47.70 32.40 10.27
CA SER A 3 -47.36 30.99 10.46
C SER A 3 -45.87 30.81 10.15
N LYS A 4 -45.06 30.70 11.22
CA LYS A 4 -43.63 30.38 11.14
C LYS A 4 -43.45 29.04 10.42
N HIS A 5 -43.04 29.08 9.15
CA HIS A 5 -42.51 27.93 8.43
C HIS A 5 -41.12 27.63 8.99
N GLY A 6 -41.07 26.81 10.05
CA GLY A 6 -39.83 26.23 10.54
C GLY A 6 -39.34 25.18 9.55
N ILE A 7 -38.14 25.39 9.01
CA ILE A 7 -37.36 24.38 8.29
C ILE A 7 -37.26 23.13 9.20
N PRO A 8 -37.53 21.91 8.70
CA PRO A 8 -37.51 20.71 9.54
C PRO A 8 -36.12 20.51 10.17
N PRO A 9 -36.01 20.11 11.44
CA PRO A 9 -34.72 19.97 12.14
C PRO A 9 -33.78 18.96 11.45
N ALA A 10 -34.33 18.00 10.69
CA ALA A 10 -33.56 17.08 9.87
C ALA A 10 -32.77 17.79 8.76
N PHE A 11 -33.27 18.89 8.19
CA PHE A 11 -32.54 19.69 7.19
C PHE A 11 -31.33 20.38 7.80
N TYR A 12 -31.47 20.97 9.01
CA TYR A 12 -30.35 21.54 9.74
C TYR A 12 -29.33 20.45 10.09
N LEU A 13 -29.77 19.26 10.51
CA LEU A 13 -28.86 18.15 10.78
C LEU A 13 -28.12 17.71 9.50
N THR A 14 -28.80 17.59 8.36
CA THR A 14 -28.15 17.22 7.09
C THR A 14 -27.23 18.32 6.56
N LEU A 15 -27.61 19.60 6.69
CA LEU A 15 -26.79 20.73 6.29
C LEU A 15 -25.55 20.85 7.18
N VAL A 16 -25.71 20.66 8.50
CA VAL A 16 -24.61 20.59 9.47
C VAL A 16 -23.73 19.38 9.19
N MET A 17 -24.28 18.22 8.86
CA MET A 17 -23.49 17.04 8.47
C MET A 17 -22.79 17.20 7.12
N ILE A 18 -23.36 17.94 6.17
CA ILE A 18 -22.73 18.28 4.88
C ILE A 18 -21.62 19.31 5.08
N VAL A 19 -21.86 20.35 5.91
CA VAL A 19 -20.86 21.35 6.26
C VAL A 19 -19.75 20.72 7.10
N LEU A 20 -20.05 19.84 8.05
CA LEU A 20 -19.05 19.02 8.74
C LEU A 20 -18.34 18.10 7.75
N ALA A 21 -19.02 17.37 6.85
CA ALA A 21 -18.36 16.47 5.89
C ALA A 21 -17.45 17.20 4.88
N LEU A 22 -17.79 18.42 4.49
CA LEU A 22 -16.95 19.28 3.64
C LEU A 22 -15.79 19.91 4.41
N ARG A 23 -15.97 20.16 5.72
CA ARG A 23 -14.94 20.69 6.61
C ARG A 23 -14.06 19.61 7.22
N ILE A 24 -14.51 18.35 7.31
CA ILE A 24 -13.78 17.23 7.94
C ILE A 24 -12.40 17.02 7.31
N PRO A 25 -12.19 17.10 5.97
CA PRO A 25 -10.83 17.02 5.41
C PRO A 25 -9.92 18.16 5.92
N GLU A 26 -10.45 19.37 6.06
CA GLU A 26 -9.73 20.56 6.54
C GLU A 26 -9.51 20.52 8.06
N THR A 27 -10.54 20.16 8.84
CA THR A 27 -10.50 20.13 10.30
C THR A 27 -9.78 18.90 10.84
N LEU A 28 -9.84 17.75 10.16
CA LEU A 28 -9.06 16.57 10.50
C LEU A 28 -7.59 16.76 10.11
N SER A 29 -7.30 17.45 8.99
CA SER A 29 -5.93 17.90 8.70
C SER A 29 -5.43 18.88 9.76
N GLN A 30 -6.24 19.85 10.20
CA GLN A 30 -5.86 20.80 11.27
C GLN A 30 -5.76 20.17 12.67
N LEU A 31 -6.63 19.21 13.04
CA LEU A 31 -6.56 18.47 14.31
C LEU A 31 -5.40 17.46 14.34
N ILE A 32 -4.97 16.96 13.18
CA ILE A 32 -3.80 16.09 13.05
C ILE A 32 -2.51 16.94 13.02
N ASP A 33 -2.50 18.10 12.35
CA ASP A 33 -1.38 19.05 12.37
C ASP A 33 -1.19 19.68 13.76
N SER A 34 -2.26 19.89 14.55
CA SER A 34 -2.13 20.40 15.94
C SER A 34 -1.77 19.32 16.97
N SER A 35 -1.87 18.03 16.63
CA SER A 35 -1.32 16.94 17.47
C SER A 35 0.08 16.47 17.02
N SER A 36 0.58 16.97 15.89
CA SER A 36 1.93 16.69 15.36
C SER A 36 2.81 17.94 15.15
N GLY A 37 2.31 19.14 15.43
CA GLY A 37 3.02 20.41 15.30
C GLY A 37 3.82 20.80 16.53
N GLY A 38 5.01 20.22 16.70
CA GLY A 38 6.11 20.92 17.37
C GLY A 38 6.59 22.05 16.45
N SER A 39 6.50 23.28 16.92
CA SER A 39 6.74 24.54 16.21
C SER A 39 7.98 24.60 15.32
N LEU A 40 7.81 25.00 14.06
CA LEU A 40 8.87 25.65 13.27
C LEU A 40 8.38 27.05 12.87
N GLN A 41 8.74 28.06 13.66
CA GLN A 41 8.52 29.46 13.33
C GLN A 41 9.86 30.07 12.91
N ALA A 42 9.98 30.42 11.64
CA ALA A 42 11.08 31.23 11.14
C ALA A 42 10.94 32.66 11.67
N GLY A 43 11.96 33.11 12.40
CA GLY A 43 12.15 34.50 12.84
C GLY A 43 13.63 34.80 12.91
N SER A 44 14.09 35.70 12.04
CA SER A 44 15.45 36.21 11.94
C SER A 44 15.75 37.24 13.05
N SER A 45 16.88 37.11 13.76
CA SER A 45 17.88 38.17 14.03
C SER A 45 18.93 37.76 15.08
N MET A 46 20.16 38.23 14.83
CA MET A 46 21.44 38.19 15.56
C MET A 46 21.45 38.07 17.10
N LEU A 47 22.39 37.29 17.68
CA LEU A 47 23.72 37.70 18.20
C LEU A 47 24.31 36.60 19.11
N ASP A 48 25.61 36.37 18.99
CA ASP A 48 26.59 35.70 19.88
C ASP A 48 26.10 34.78 21.02
N GLN A 49 26.61 33.54 21.04
CA GLN A 49 27.70 33.16 21.96
C GLN A 49 28.18 31.73 21.67
N ALA A 50 29.48 31.61 21.40
CA ALA A 50 30.20 30.34 21.36
C ALA A 50 30.09 29.60 22.70
N ASN A 51 29.82 28.29 22.66
CA ASN A 51 30.44 27.29 23.53
C ASN A 51 30.19 25.87 23.00
N ASN A 52 31.28 25.14 22.82
CA ASN A 52 31.35 23.72 22.48
C ASN A 52 30.67 22.86 23.55
N VAL A 53 29.62 22.14 23.18
CA VAL A 53 29.31 20.80 23.69
C VAL A 53 28.74 20.02 22.51
N SER A 54 29.43 18.97 22.12
CA SER A 54 28.98 18.00 21.13
C SER A 54 27.84 17.19 21.74
N ASP A 55 26.60 17.65 21.58
CA ASP A 55 25.42 16.80 21.81
C ASP A 55 25.26 15.87 20.60
N PRO A 56 25.07 14.54 20.82
CA PRO A 56 24.64 13.67 19.74
C PRO A 56 23.23 14.08 19.36
N MET A 57 23.03 14.52 18.11
CA MET A 57 21.71 14.63 17.51
C MET A 57 21.14 13.22 17.29
N ASP A 58 20.72 12.58 18.38
CA ASP A 58 19.71 11.53 18.34
C ASP A 58 18.38 12.24 18.09
N GLN A 59 17.97 12.31 16.82
CA GLN A 59 16.56 12.54 16.52
C GLN A 59 15.93 11.14 16.35
N PRO A 60 15.44 10.52 17.45
CA PRO A 60 14.77 9.24 17.33
C PRO A 60 13.60 9.40 16.37
N ASP A 61 13.41 8.39 15.53
CA ASP A 61 12.25 8.25 14.66
C ASP A 61 11.01 8.14 15.56
N ASP A 62 10.43 9.29 15.94
CA ASP A 62 9.53 9.47 17.08
C ASP A 62 8.11 9.03 16.73
N THR A 63 7.99 7.79 16.24
CA THR A 63 6.73 7.14 15.90
C THR A 63 5.99 6.72 17.16
N VAL A 64 5.34 7.67 17.81
CA VAL A 64 4.58 7.43 19.04
C VAL A 64 3.15 7.00 18.71
N ARG A 65 2.84 5.71 18.86
CA ARG A 65 1.52 5.13 18.53
C ARG A 65 1.04 4.15 19.59
N VAL A 66 -0.27 4.00 19.73
CA VAL A 66 -0.85 3.01 20.66
C VAL A 66 -0.65 1.61 20.11
N ASP A 67 -0.14 0.70 20.93
CA ASP A 67 0.08 -0.70 20.59
C ASP A 67 -0.92 -1.61 21.34
N PRO A 68 -1.90 -2.20 20.65
CA PRO A 68 -2.82 -3.16 21.25
C PRO A 68 -2.14 -4.41 21.81
N LEU A 69 -0.99 -4.83 21.26
CA LEU A 69 -0.29 -6.05 21.68
C LEU A 69 0.51 -5.84 22.99
N ASP A 70 0.87 -4.60 23.31
CA ASP A 70 1.48 -4.20 24.59
C ASP A 70 0.46 -3.47 25.49
N SER A 71 -0.73 -4.04 25.64
CA SER A 71 -1.78 -3.53 26.55
C SER A 71 -2.15 -2.06 26.31
N PHE A 72 -2.17 -1.62 25.05
CA PHE A 72 -2.42 -0.22 24.63
C PHE A 72 -1.39 0.80 25.13
N LYS A 73 -0.19 0.36 25.51
CA LYS A 73 0.93 1.27 25.76
C LYS A 73 1.40 1.93 24.47
N LYS A 74 2.08 3.06 24.60
CA LYS A 74 2.65 3.77 23.46
C LYS A 74 3.92 3.07 23.00
N TYR A 75 3.91 2.56 21.78
CA TYR A 75 5.10 2.15 21.04
C TYR A 75 5.97 3.38 20.74
N ARG A 76 7.27 3.24 20.92
CA ARG A 76 8.31 4.28 20.73
C ARG A 76 9.56 3.75 20.02
N GLY A 77 9.45 2.58 19.38
CA GLY A 77 10.60 1.85 18.85
C GLY A 77 11.06 2.30 17.46
N GLY A 78 10.44 3.31 16.86
CA GLY A 78 10.77 3.75 15.50
C GLY A 78 10.23 2.81 14.41
N TYR A 79 10.66 3.02 13.17
CA TYR A 79 10.40 2.09 12.09
C TYR A 79 11.18 0.78 12.27
N ASP A 80 10.49 -0.33 12.57
CA ASP A 80 11.12 -1.67 12.67
C ASP A 80 10.19 -2.76 12.13
N ILE A 81 10.46 -3.21 10.90
CA ILE A 81 9.65 -4.25 10.23
C ILE A 81 9.81 -5.65 10.83
N THR A 82 10.81 -5.89 11.68
CA THR A 82 11.03 -7.18 12.36
C THR A 82 10.22 -7.27 13.66
N ASN A 83 9.87 -6.12 14.24
CA ASN A 83 9.17 -6.04 15.51
C ASN A 83 7.65 -6.20 15.36
N LYS A 84 7.07 -7.12 16.13
CA LYS A 84 5.61 -7.36 16.14
C LYS A 84 4.82 -6.17 16.68
N HIS A 85 5.40 -5.41 17.62
CA HIS A 85 4.78 -4.23 18.23
C HIS A 85 4.70 -3.05 17.24
N TYR A 86 5.67 -2.94 16.31
CA TYR A 86 5.58 -1.99 15.20
C TYR A 86 4.38 -2.31 14.31
N TRP A 87 4.24 -3.57 13.87
CA TRP A 87 3.11 -3.97 13.02
C TRP A 87 1.76 -3.79 13.71
N SER A 88 1.65 -4.17 14.99
CA SER A 88 0.40 -4.03 15.74
C SER A 88 0.01 -2.56 15.91
N SER A 89 0.94 -1.70 16.33
CA SER A 89 0.69 -0.27 16.50
C SER A 89 0.40 0.46 15.19
N THR A 90 1.07 0.10 14.11
CA THR A 90 0.87 0.71 12.79
C THR A 90 -0.50 0.32 12.22
N ILE A 91 -0.87 -0.96 12.24
CA ILE A 91 -2.20 -1.43 11.80
C ILE A 91 -3.32 -0.77 12.63
N PHE A 92 -3.09 -0.58 13.93
CA PHE A 92 -4.06 0.04 14.82
C PHE A 92 -4.37 1.50 14.48
N THR A 93 -3.51 2.21 13.75
CA THR A 93 -3.83 3.57 13.26
C THR A 93 -5.09 3.62 12.39
N GLY A 94 -5.45 2.52 11.73
CA GLY A 94 -6.68 2.37 10.95
C GLY A 94 -7.97 2.30 11.79
N VAL A 95 -7.88 2.37 13.13
CA VAL A 95 -9.03 2.31 14.06
C VAL A 95 -10.13 3.31 13.71
N TYR A 96 -9.77 4.47 13.16
CA TYR A 96 -10.71 5.50 12.72
C TYR A 96 -11.66 5.02 11.60
N GLY A 97 -11.28 4.00 10.83
CA GLY A 97 -12.17 3.34 9.86
C GLY A 97 -12.82 2.08 10.40
N TYR A 98 -12.07 1.26 11.14
CA TYR A 98 -12.56 -0.03 11.62
C TYR A 98 -13.70 0.12 12.64
N VAL A 99 -13.60 1.06 13.59
CA VAL A 99 -14.63 1.25 14.62
C VAL A 99 -15.96 1.72 14.02
N PRO A 100 -16.01 2.79 13.20
CA PRO A 100 -17.26 3.17 12.53
C PRO A 100 -17.82 2.06 11.63
N GLY A 101 -16.96 1.30 10.95
CA GLY A 101 -17.37 0.15 10.16
C GLY A 101 -18.09 -0.91 11.00
N VAL A 102 -17.47 -1.37 12.09
CA VAL A 102 -18.08 -2.37 12.99
C VAL A 102 -19.38 -1.84 13.59
N LEU A 103 -19.41 -0.58 14.05
CA LEU A 103 -20.64 0.04 14.57
C LEU A 103 -21.74 0.05 13.52
N TRP A 104 -21.43 0.47 12.30
CA TRP A 104 -22.36 0.47 11.18
C TRP A 104 -22.90 -0.94 10.91
N LEU A 105 -22.01 -1.95 10.93
CA LEU A 105 -22.34 -3.36 10.74
C LEU A 105 -23.27 -3.92 11.82
N VAL A 106 -23.02 -3.59 13.09
CA VAL A 106 -23.90 -4.03 14.18
C VAL A 106 -25.27 -3.34 14.07
N CYS A 107 -25.30 -2.03 13.82
CA CYS A 107 -26.55 -1.28 13.70
C CYS A 107 -27.47 -1.83 12.60
N GLY A 108 -26.94 -2.15 11.42
CA GLY A 108 -27.78 -2.71 10.36
C GLY A 108 -28.11 -4.19 10.51
N ILE A 109 -27.31 -5.00 11.21
CA ILE A 109 -27.74 -6.36 11.58
C ILE A 109 -28.94 -6.28 12.54
N LEU A 110 -28.88 -5.42 13.56
CA LEU A 110 -29.99 -5.21 14.49
C LEU A 110 -31.24 -4.69 13.78
N TYR A 111 -31.09 -3.67 12.94
CA TYR A 111 -32.20 -3.09 12.16
C TYR A 111 -32.77 -4.06 11.12
N GLY A 112 -31.90 -4.78 10.41
CA GLY A 112 -32.26 -5.79 9.42
C GLY A 112 -32.98 -6.97 10.07
N GLY A 113 -32.45 -7.48 11.19
CA GLY A 113 -33.06 -8.55 11.98
C GLY A 113 -34.43 -8.17 12.52
N PHE A 114 -34.58 -6.96 13.07
CA PHE A 114 -35.88 -6.43 13.51
C PHE A 114 -36.87 -6.30 12.35
N SER A 115 -36.44 -5.78 11.20
CA SER A 115 -37.28 -5.63 10.01
C SER A 115 -37.73 -6.97 9.42
N LEU A 116 -36.84 -7.97 9.39
CA LEU A 116 -37.14 -9.34 8.97
C LEU A 116 -38.08 -10.05 9.95
N ALA A 117 -37.90 -9.87 11.26
CA ALA A 117 -38.77 -10.44 12.29
C ALA A 117 -40.21 -9.89 12.15
N ILE A 118 -40.37 -8.58 11.92
CA ILE A 118 -41.68 -7.97 11.64
C ILE A 118 -42.30 -8.55 10.37
N MET A 119 -41.54 -8.67 9.28
CA MET A 119 -42.05 -9.25 8.03
C MET A 119 -42.47 -10.71 8.18
N LEU A 120 -41.70 -11.53 8.91
CA LEU A 120 -42.02 -12.94 9.15
C LEU A 120 -43.23 -13.10 10.08
N TRP A 121 -43.30 -12.31 11.15
CA TRP A 121 -44.44 -12.31 12.08
C TRP A 121 -45.73 -11.88 11.39
N GLN A 122 -45.66 -10.92 10.47
CA GLN A 122 -46.80 -10.51 9.65
C GLN A 122 -47.16 -11.55 8.57
N LYS A 123 -46.20 -12.21 7.93
CA LYS A 123 -46.48 -13.30 6.97
C LYS A 123 -47.20 -14.47 7.63
N TYR A 124 -46.89 -14.77 8.89
CA TYR A 124 -47.61 -15.75 9.71
C TYR A 124 -49.06 -15.30 10.01
N ARG A 125 -49.29 -14.00 10.21
CA ARG A 125 -50.62 -13.41 10.46
C ARG A 125 -51.48 -13.21 9.20
N LYS A 126 -50.90 -13.36 8.00
CA LYS A 126 -51.53 -13.02 6.72
C LYS A 126 -52.06 -14.26 5.99
N SER A 127 -52.78 -15.14 6.69
CA SER A 127 -53.70 -16.10 6.04
C SER A 127 -55.08 -15.49 5.74
N GLU A 128 -55.36 -14.26 6.19
CA GLU A 128 -56.62 -13.58 5.92
C GLU A 128 -56.41 -12.15 5.41
N LYS A 129 -57.10 -11.84 4.31
CA LYS A 129 -57.37 -10.52 3.71
C LYS A 129 -56.35 -10.03 2.66
N LEU A 130 -56.71 -10.33 1.40
CA LEU A 130 -56.42 -9.46 0.26
C LEU A 130 -57.23 -8.16 0.42
N LYS A 131 -56.59 -6.98 0.36
CA LYS A 131 -57.28 -5.79 -0.15
C LYS A 131 -56.36 -4.69 -0.69
N LYS A 132 -57.02 -3.88 -1.52
CA LYS A 132 -56.59 -2.96 -2.58
C LYS A 132 -55.61 -1.85 -2.15
N ARG A 133 -54.83 -1.43 -3.16
CA ARG A 133 -53.98 -0.24 -3.23
C ARG A 133 -54.83 1.03 -3.21
N SER A 134 -54.67 1.88 -2.20
CA SER A 134 -55.11 3.28 -2.21
C SER A 134 -53.98 4.17 -2.77
N ALA A 135 -54.35 5.17 -3.55
CA ALA A 135 -53.44 6.17 -4.09
C ALA A 135 -53.14 7.24 -3.02
N CYS A 136 -51.86 7.54 -2.85
CA CYS A 136 -51.31 8.51 -1.91
C CYS A 136 -51.97 9.89 -2.08
N HIS A 137 -52.72 10.34 -1.07
CA HIS A 137 -53.20 11.71 -0.95
C HIS A 137 -52.45 12.41 0.20
N LYS A 138 -51.81 13.54 -0.15
CA LYS A 138 -51.07 14.52 0.67
C LYS A 138 -49.54 14.36 0.78
N GLN A 139 -48.87 15.31 0.11
CA GLN A 139 -47.51 15.81 0.28
C GLN A 139 -46.36 14.78 0.20
N CYS A 140 -46.14 14.21 -0.98
CA CYS A 140 -44.81 13.68 -1.32
C CYS A 140 -43.81 14.84 -1.34
N TYR A 141 -43.06 15.04 -0.25
CA TYR A 141 -41.94 15.98 -0.24
C TYR A 141 -40.96 15.60 -1.36
N LEU A 142 -40.78 16.48 -2.35
CA LEU A 142 -39.80 16.32 -3.45
C LEU A 142 -38.34 16.44 -2.94
N TRP A 143 -38.17 17.08 -1.79
CA TRP A 143 -36.89 17.33 -1.13
C TRP A 143 -35.97 16.11 -0.94
N PRO A 144 -36.41 14.97 -0.36
CA PRO A 144 -35.59 13.76 -0.23
C PRO A 144 -35.15 13.15 -1.57
N ILE A 145 -35.92 13.33 -2.65
CA ILE A 145 -35.51 12.86 -3.99
C ILE A 145 -34.37 13.73 -4.53
N LEU A 146 -34.50 15.05 -4.42
CA LEU A 146 -33.45 15.99 -4.84
C LEU A 146 -32.16 15.76 -4.06
N LEU A 147 -32.27 15.53 -2.75
CA LEU A 147 -31.14 15.23 -1.89
C LEU A 147 -30.46 13.89 -2.26
N ALA A 148 -31.25 12.85 -2.57
CA ALA A 148 -30.72 11.57 -3.03
C ALA A 148 -29.97 11.71 -4.37
N ILE A 149 -30.51 12.48 -5.32
CA ILE A 149 -29.84 12.77 -6.60
C ILE A 149 -28.51 13.48 -6.35
N PHE A 150 -28.50 14.52 -5.51
CA PHE A 150 -27.27 15.23 -5.17
C PHE A 150 -26.20 14.31 -4.58
N PHE A 151 -26.55 13.49 -3.59
CA PHE A 151 -25.62 12.54 -2.99
C PHE A 151 -25.14 11.46 -3.99
N THR A 152 -25.98 11.03 -4.94
CA THR A 152 -25.54 10.08 -5.97
C THR A 152 -24.52 10.68 -6.91
N LEU A 153 -24.66 11.96 -7.28
CA LEU A 153 -23.68 12.66 -8.11
C LEU A 153 -22.34 12.76 -7.37
N LEU A 154 -22.37 13.10 -6.07
CA LEU A 154 -21.16 13.10 -5.25
C LEU A 154 -20.53 11.71 -5.13
N ALA A 155 -21.34 10.65 -4.97
CA ALA A 155 -20.86 9.28 -4.90
C ALA A 155 -20.17 8.85 -6.22
N ILE A 156 -20.69 9.29 -7.37
CA ILE A 156 -20.07 9.04 -8.69
C ILE A 156 -18.69 9.70 -8.76
N VAL A 157 -18.60 10.99 -8.39
CA VAL A 157 -17.32 11.73 -8.40
C VAL A 157 -16.33 11.09 -7.43
N ALA A 158 -16.74 10.82 -6.20
CA ALA A 158 -15.89 10.21 -5.18
C ALA A 158 -15.38 8.83 -5.61
N SER A 159 -16.24 7.99 -6.20
CA SER A 159 -15.85 6.67 -6.72
C SER A 159 -14.80 6.80 -7.83
N GLY A 160 -14.94 7.79 -8.72
CA GLY A 160 -13.95 8.07 -9.75
C GLY A 160 -12.57 8.43 -9.18
N VAL A 161 -12.54 9.28 -8.14
CA VAL A 161 -11.30 9.66 -7.46
C VAL A 161 -10.67 8.45 -6.73
N VAL A 162 -11.48 7.62 -6.06
CA VAL A 162 -10.98 6.39 -5.41
C VAL A 162 -10.35 5.44 -6.43
N LEU A 163 -11.01 5.18 -7.56
CA LEU A 163 -10.49 4.29 -8.60
C LEU A 163 -9.20 4.82 -9.22
N GLY A 164 -9.17 6.11 -9.56
CA GLY A 164 -7.98 6.76 -10.12
C GLY A 164 -6.81 6.79 -9.12
N GLY A 165 -7.08 7.13 -7.87
CA GLY A 165 -6.10 7.13 -6.79
C GLY A 165 -5.55 5.73 -6.52
N ASN A 166 -6.41 4.71 -6.46
CA ASN A 166 -6.02 3.32 -6.20
C ASN A 166 -5.10 2.77 -7.31
N ALA A 167 -5.43 3.03 -8.57
CA ALA A 167 -4.59 2.63 -9.70
C ALA A 167 -3.20 3.28 -9.67
N ARG A 168 -3.14 4.59 -9.36
CA ARG A 168 -1.88 5.32 -9.24
C ARG A 168 -1.06 4.84 -8.03
N PHE A 169 -1.70 4.63 -6.89
CA PHE A 169 -1.05 4.07 -5.70
C PHE A 169 -0.46 2.69 -5.98
N HIS A 170 -1.24 1.78 -6.58
CA HIS A 170 -0.77 0.43 -6.91
C HIS A 170 0.45 0.46 -7.83
N SER A 171 0.44 1.31 -8.86
CA SER A 171 1.58 1.47 -9.78
C SER A 171 2.82 1.99 -9.05
N GLN A 172 2.69 3.02 -8.21
CA GLN A 172 3.83 3.60 -7.49
C GLN A 172 4.41 2.63 -6.46
N ALA A 173 3.54 1.95 -5.69
CA ALA A 173 3.95 0.95 -4.72
C ALA A 173 4.69 -0.22 -5.39
N LYS A 174 4.21 -0.65 -6.57
CA LYS A 174 4.86 -1.69 -7.34
C LYS A 174 6.26 -1.28 -7.81
N THR A 175 6.42 -0.07 -8.36
CA THR A 175 7.74 0.42 -8.78
C THR A 175 8.74 0.49 -7.62
N VAL A 176 8.30 0.94 -6.44
CA VAL A 176 9.16 0.95 -5.24
C VAL A 176 9.62 -0.45 -4.87
N VAL A 177 8.72 -1.44 -4.90
CA VAL A 177 9.06 -2.85 -4.64
C VAL A 177 9.98 -3.40 -5.72
N ASP A 178 9.76 -3.05 -6.99
CA ASP A 178 10.61 -3.48 -8.10
C ASP A 178 12.04 -2.98 -7.90
N ILE A 179 12.25 -1.69 -7.61
CA ILE A 179 13.57 -1.11 -7.33
C ILE A 179 14.29 -1.89 -6.21
N VAL A 180 13.63 -2.10 -5.07
CA VAL A 180 14.25 -2.80 -3.92
C VAL A 180 14.64 -4.24 -4.27
N ILE A 181 13.80 -4.94 -5.04
CA ILE A 181 14.08 -6.33 -5.43
C ILE A 181 15.16 -6.41 -6.51
N ASP A 182 15.19 -5.46 -7.43
CA ASP A 182 16.20 -5.40 -8.48
C ASP A 182 17.57 -5.09 -7.88
N THR A 183 17.66 -4.18 -6.90
CA THR A 183 18.90 -3.95 -6.13
C THR A 183 19.37 -5.20 -5.39
N ALA A 184 18.46 -5.98 -4.80
CA ALA A 184 18.82 -7.24 -4.12
C ALA A 184 19.29 -8.34 -5.10
N ASN A 185 18.70 -8.41 -6.29
CA ASN A 185 19.11 -9.34 -7.34
C ASN A 185 20.48 -8.97 -7.90
N GLU A 186 20.71 -7.68 -8.18
CA GLU A 186 22.00 -7.15 -8.65
C GLU A 186 23.13 -7.41 -7.64
N ALA A 187 22.83 -7.25 -6.34
CA ALA A 187 23.76 -7.63 -5.28
C ALA A 187 24.11 -9.12 -5.32
N SER A 188 23.09 -9.99 -5.47
CA SER A 188 23.30 -11.44 -5.54
C SER A 188 24.09 -11.85 -6.79
N GLU A 189 23.80 -11.24 -7.93
CA GLU A 189 24.51 -11.48 -9.20
C GLU A 189 25.98 -11.06 -9.13
N THR A 190 26.25 -9.90 -8.52
CA THR A 190 27.62 -9.43 -8.27
C THR A 190 28.40 -10.44 -7.41
N ILE A 191 27.77 -10.96 -6.34
CA ILE A 191 28.39 -11.99 -5.49
C ILE A 191 28.64 -13.27 -6.30
N TYR A 192 27.69 -13.75 -7.10
CA TYR A 192 27.87 -14.95 -7.93
C TYR A 192 28.97 -14.80 -8.99
N ASN A 193 29.11 -13.64 -9.63
CA ASN A 193 30.19 -13.39 -10.57
C ASN A 193 31.55 -13.42 -9.86
N THR A 194 31.59 -12.90 -8.63
CA THR A 194 32.78 -12.91 -7.76
C THR A 194 33.16 -14.32 -7.31
N THR A 195 32.20 -15.09 -6.76
CA THR A 195 32.43 -16.46 -6.29
C THR A 195 32.73 -17.41 -7.44
N GLY A 196 32.12 -17.18 -8.61
CA GLY A 196 32.44 -17.88 -9.85
C GLY A 196 33.91 -17.73 -10.21
N ALA A 197 34.43 -16.49 -10.23
CA ALA A 197 35.85 -16.22 -10.47
C ALA A 197 36.75 -16.86 -9.41
N MET A 198 36.39 -16.79 -8.12
CA MET A 198 37.16 -17.40 -7.03
C MET A 198 37.28 -18.93 -7.16
N LYS A 199 36.21 -19.62 -7.57
CA LYS A 199 36.21 -21.08 -7.77
C LYS A 199 37.15 -21.51 -8.89
N VAL A 200 37.19 -20.76 -10.00
CA VAL A 200 38.10 -21.09 -11.09
C VAL A 200 39.56 -20.83 -10.69
N ILE A 201 39.84 -19.77 -9.90
CA ILE A 201 41.18 -19.55 -9.33
C ILE A 201 41.60 -20.73 -8.43
N ARG A 202 40.69 -21.21 -7.58
CA ARG A 202 40.91 -22.41 -6.75
C ARG A 202 41.23 -23.65 -7.58
N ASP A 203 40.42 -23.95 -8.60
CA ASP A 203 40.60 -25.17 -9.41
C ASP A 203 41.96 -25.18 -10.12
N ASN A 204 42.46 -24.01 -10.52
CA ASN A 204 43.79 -23.87 -11.10
C ASN A 204 44.93 -24.00 -10.07
N LEU A 205 44.73 -23.54 -8.83
CA LEU A 205 45.69 -23.71 -7.74
C LEU A 205 45.84 -25.19 -7.36
N GLU A 206 44.73 -25.94 -7.31
CA GLU A 206 44.71 -27.40 -7.10
C GLU A 206 45.50 -28.11 -8.20
N ALA A 207 45.22 -27.77 -9.47
CA ALA A 207 45.92 -28.34 -10.62
C ALA A 207 47.44 -28.05 -10.64
N SER A 208 47.85 -26.92 -10.06
CA SER A 208 49.25 -26.48 -10.00
C SER A 208 50.00 -26.94 -8.74
N GLY A 209 49.29 -27.52 -7.75
CA GLY A 209 49.86 -28.03 -6.50
C GLY A 209 50.57 -26.98 -5.63
N THR A 210 50.22 -25.69 -5.78
CA THR A 210 51.08 -24.58 -5.33
C THR A 210 50.76 -24.04 -3.93
N SER A 211 49.50 -24.12 -3.47
CA SER A 211 49.14 -23.61 -2.12
C SER A 211 47.83 -24.21 -1.58
N ILE A 212 47.97 -25.11 -0.60
CA ILE A 212 46.84 -25.74 0.11
C ILE A 212 46.08 -24.72 0.98
N GLU A 213 46.78 -23.75 1.56
CA GLU A 213 46.15 -22.73 2.44
C GLU A 213 45.24 -21.77 1.65
N ALA A 214 45.69 -21.32 0.48
CA ALA A 214 44.87 -20.47 -0.40
C ALA A 214 43.67 -21.23 -0.97
N GLU A 215 43.84 -22.50 -1.30
CA GLU A 215 42.76 -23.38 -1.77
C GLU A 215 41.66 -23.54 -0.72
N VAL A 216 42.04 -23.84 0.53
CA VAL A 216 41.09 -24.00 1.66
C VAL A 216 40.35 -22.70 1.92
N PHE A 217 41.05 -21.56 1.93
CA PHE A 217 40.44 -20.25 2.14
C PHE A 217 39.44 -19.90 1.02
N LEU A 218 39.85 -20.01 -0.24
CA LEU A 218 38.96 -19.72 -1.39
C LEU A 218 37.74 -20.64 -1.42
N THR A 219 37.91 -21.90 -1.04
CA THR A 219 36.78 -22.86 -0.95
C THR A 219 35.79 -22.44 0.12
N SER A 220 36.27 -22.14 1.33
CA SER A 220 35.39 -21.73 2.43
C SER A 220 34.67 -20.41 2.10
N THR A 221 35.41 -19.39 1.64
CA THR A 221 34.85 -18.07 1.35
C THR A 221 33.87 -18.10 0.18
N SER A 222 34.20 -18.79 -0.93
CA SER A 222 33.28 -18.87 -2.07
C SER A 222 32.00 -19.63 -1.74
N GLN A 223 32.07 -20.67 -0.90
CA GLN A 223 30.90 -21.41 -0.46
C GLN A 223 30.02 -20.58 0.48
N GLU A 224 30.60 -19.85 1.43
CA GLU A 224 29.87 -18.99 2.36
C GLU A 224 29.14 -17.87 1.61
N LEU A 225 29.85 -17.16 0.72
CA LEU A 225 29.27 -16.10 -0.11
C LEU A 225 28.18 -16.61 -1.06
N ASP A 226 28.31 -17.82 -1.60
CA ASP A 226 27.27 -18.44 -2.42
C ASP A 226 26.00 -18.74 -1.65
N VAL A 227 26.14 -19.20 -0.40
CA VAL A 227 25.00 -19.47 0.48
C VAL A 227 24.27 -18.16 0.79
N GLU A 228 25.01 -17.12 1.15
CA GLU A 228 24.44 -15.79 1.42
C GLU A 228 23.77 -15.19 0.17
N ALA A 229 24.42 -15.24 -1.00
CA ALA A 229 23.81 -14.78 -2.26
C ALA A 229 22.55 -15.57 -2.62
N ALA A 230 22.55 -16.89 -2.39
CA ALA A 230 21.39 -17.73 -2.62
C ALA A 230 20.24 -17.37 -1.68
N ASP A 231 20.52 -17.08 -0.42
CA ASP A 231 19.52 -16.68 0.56
C ASP A 231 18.97 -15.28 0.27
N ILE A 232 19.82 -14.30 -0.10
CA ILE A 232 19.38 -12.96 -0.55
C ILE A 232 18.44 -13.09 -1.75
N HIS A 233 18.87 -13.76 -2.82
CA HIS A 233 18.07 -13.94 -4.03
C HIS A 233 16.76 -14.70 -3.74
N ARG A 234 16.82 -15.76 -2.94
CA ARG A 234 15.63 -16.54 -2.56
C ARG A 234 14.66 -15.72 -1.73
N GLN A 235 15.16 -14.97 -0.74
CA GLN A 235 14.35 -14.13 0.13
C GLN A 235 13.74 -12.96 -0.64
N ALA A 236 14.51 -12.31 -1.51
CA ALA A 236 14.03 -11.27 -2.42
C ALA A 236 12.89 -11.81 -3.30
N LYS A 237 13.09 -12.94 -4.00
CA LYS A 237 12.07 -13.56 -4.86
C LYS A 237 10.81 -13.96 -4.08
N LYS A 238 10.98 -14.56 -2.90
CA LYS A 238 9.86 -14.97 -2.03
C LYS A 238 9.07 -13.76 -1.53
N ASN A 239 9.77 -12.71 -1.11
CA ASN A 239 9.15 -11.48 -0.62
C ASN A 239 8.47 -10.71 -1.75
N ARG A 240 9.11 -10.60 -2.93
CA ARG A 240 8.51 -10.06 -4.16
C ARG A 240 7.16 -10.69 -4.45
N HIS A 241 7.10 -12.03 -4.46
CA HIS A 241 5.85 -12.74 -4.74
C HIS A 241 4.75 -12.45 -3.71
N LYS A 242 5.09 -12.43 -2.42
CA LYS A 242 4.13 -12.13 -1.34
C LYS A 242 3.61 -10.70 -1.42
N ILE A 243 4.50 -9.73 -1.64
CA ILE A 243 4.17 -8.31 -1.70
C ILE A 243 3.35 -8.00 -2.95
N ASP A 244 3.75 -8.47 -4.13
CA ASP A 244 3.00 -8.29 -5.38
C ASP A 244 1.60 -8.90 -5.26
N LYS A 245 1.49 -10.11 -4.71
CA LYS A 245 0.19 -10.75 -4.45
C LYS A 245 -0.66 -9.91 -3.51
N GLY A 246 -0.08 -9.38 -2.42
CA GLY A 246 -0.77 -8.52 -1.47
C GLY A 246 -1.28 -7.22 -2.11
N LEU A 247 -0.41 -6.49 -2.82
CA LEU A 247 -0.76 -5.26 -3.53
C LEU A 247 -1.84 -5.52 -4.59
N LYS A 248 -1.76 -6.63 -5.32
CA LYS A 248 -2.76 -7.03 -6.31
C LYS A 248 -4.10 -7.36 -5.67
N ILE A 249 -4.13 -8.06 -4.54
CA ILE A 249 -5.36 -8.35 -3.79
C ILE A 249 -6.01 -7.03 -3.35
N VAL A 250 -5.26 -6.13 -2.71
CA VAL A 250 -5.80 -4.84 -2.25
C VAL A 250 -6.35 -4.03 -3.43
N PHE A 251 -5.61 -3.97 -4.54
CA PHE A 251 -6.04 -3.28 -5.75
C PHE A 251 -7.35 -3.84 -6.32
N ILE A 252 -7.42 -5.16 -6.51
CA ILE A 252 -8.59 -5.84 -7.10
C ILE A 252 -9.80 -5.73 -6.19
N VAL A 253 -9.67 -6.06 -4.90
CA VAL A 253 -10.82 -6.08 -3.98
C VAL A 253 -11.37 -4.68 -3.77
N THR A 254 -10.51 -3.65 -3.65
CA THR A 254 -10.95 -2.26 -3.56
C THR A 254 -11.67 -1.83 -4.84
N THR A 255 -11.08 -2.10 -6.02
CA THR A 255 -11.67 -1.74 -7.32
C THR A 255 -13.03 -2.39 -7.52
N LEU A 256 -13.15 -3.69 -7.21
CA LEU A 256 -14.42 -4.42 -7.29
C LEU A 256 -15.45 -3.85 -6.33
N THR A 257 -15.08 -3.59 -5.07
CA THR A 257 -16.01 -3.06 -4.07
C THR A 257 -16.54 -1.68 -4.46
N ILE A 258 -15.67 -0.77 -4.91
CA ILE A 258 -16.05 0.59 -5.30
C ILE A 258 -16.89 0.56 -6.58
N SER A 259 -16.56 -0.30 -7.54
CA SER A 259 -17.36 -0.48 -8.76
C SER A 259 -18.75 -1.03 -8.46
N LEU A 260 -18.85 -2.03 -7.58
CA LEU A 260 -20.13 -2.57 -7.10
C LEU A 260 -20.93 -1.52 -6.32
N ASN A 261 -20.26 -0.71 -5.50
CA ASN A 261 -20.88 0.40 -4.78
C ASN A 261 -21.50 1.42 -5.75
N LEU A 262 -20.75 1.84 -6.76
CA LEU A 262 -21.21 2.77 -7.78
C LEU A 262 -22.49 2.26 -8.48
N VAL A 263 -22.47 1.00 -8.95
CA VAL A 263 -23.63 0.39 -9.60
C VAL A 263 -24.82 0.28 -8.64
N ALA A 264 -24.56 -0.15 -7.40
CA ALA A 264 -25.60 -0.31 -6.39
C ALA A 264 -26.27 1.03 -6.02
N VAL A 265 -25.51 2.12 -5.92
CA VAL A 265 -26.03 3.47 -5.61
C VAL A 265 -26.91 4.00 -6.74
N ILE A 266 -26.50 3.81 -7.98
CA ILE A 266 -27.29 4.20 -9.16
C ILE A 266 -28.58 3.37 -9.19
N ALA A 267 -28.48 2.05 -9.04
CA ALA A 267 -29.63 1.15 -9.02
C ALA A 267 -30.60 1.46 -7.86
N LEU A 268 -30.07 1.75 -6.67
CA LEU A 268 -30.85 2.13 -5.48
C LEU A 268 -31.65 3.41 -5.75
N SER A 269 -31.01 4.39 -6.37
CA SER A 269 -31.63 5.69 -6.63
C SER A 269 -32.69 5.63 -7.72
N VAL A 270 -32.42 4.92 -8.81
CA VAL A 270 -33.40 4.68 -9.88
C VAL A 270 -34.59 3.87 -9.34
N SER A 271 -34.33 2.77 -8.61
CA SER A 271 -35.39 1.92 -8.05
C SER A 271 -36.25 2.65 -7.03
N GLY A 272 -35.63 3.54 -6.24
CA GLY A 272 -36.31 4.35 -5.26
C GLY A 272 -37.15 5.48 -5.87
N ILE A 273 -36.73 6.05 -7.02
CA ILE A 273 -37.53 7.01 -7.79
C ILE A 273 -38.72 6.31 -8.47
N LEU A 274 -38.48 5.15 -9.09
CA LEU A 274 -39.49 4.34 -9.78
C LEU A 274 -40.43 3.58 -8.82
N ARG A 275 -40.20 3.67 -7.50
CA ARG A 275 -40.96 2.96 -6.45
C ARG A 275 -41.03 1.44 -6.67
N LEU A 276 -39.92 0.84 -7.12
CA LEU A 276 -39.77 -0.60 -7.33
C LEU A 276 -39.43 -1.30 -6.00
N TRP A 277 -40.43 -1.47 -5.15
CA TRP A 277 -40.28 -2.01 -3.79
C TRP A 277 -39.55 -3.35 -3.67
N ARG A 278 -39.79 -4.27 -4.60
CA ARG A 278 -39.17 -5.61 -4.58
C ARG A 278 -37.65 -5.56 -4.78
N ALA A 279 -37.17 -4.58 -5.54
CA ALA A 279 -35.74 -4.37 -5.78
C ALA A 279 -35.10 -3.44 -4.74
N LEU A 280 -35.87 -2.49 -4.20
CA LEU A 280 -35.36 -1.48 -3.26
C LEU A 280 -34.79 -2.09 -1.98
N LEU A 281 -35.51 -3.02 -1.34
CA LEU A 281 -35.09 -3.62 -0.07
C LEU A 281 -33.75 -4.40 -0.17
N PRO A 282 -33.54 -5.33 -1.12
CA PRO A 282 -32.25 -6.00 -1.26
C PRO A 282 -31.12 -5.03 -1.66
N LEU A 283 -31.40 -3.98 -2.44
CA LEU A 283 -30.41 -2.95 -2.77
C LEU A 283 -29.98 -2.14 -1.55
N ILE A 284 -30.89 -1.84 -0.62
CA ILE A 284 -30.55 -1.19 0.66
C ILE A 284 -29.61 -2.09 1.47
N ILE A 285 -29.89 -3.39 1.57
CA ILE A 285 -29.04 -4.35 2.29
C ILE A 285 -27.65 -4.43 1.64
N LEU A 286 -27.59 -4.51 0.31
CA LEU A 286 -26.33 -4.54 -0.44
C LEU A 286 -25.53 -3.25 -0.23
N CYS A 287 -26.15 -2.07 -0.38
CA CYS A 287 -25.49 -0.78 -0.17
C CYS A 287 -24.98 -0.64 1.26
N TRP A 288 -25.73 -1.15 2.24
CA TRP A 288 -25.32 -1.16 3.63
C TRP A 288 -24.06 -2.02 3.86
N LEU A 289 -23.98 -3.21 3.27
CA LEU A 289 -22.79 -4.08 3.34
C LEU A 289 -21.59 -3.44 2.63
N LEU A 290 -21.80 -2.85 1.47
CA LEU A 290 -20.75 -2.14 0.73
C LEU A 290 -20.25 -0.91 1.50
N THR A 291 -21.11 -0.23 2.25
CA THR A 291 -20.72 0.88 3.13
C THR A 291 -19.79 0.40 4.25
N PHE A 292 -20.08 -0.75 4.86
CA PHE A 292 -19.17 -1.39 5.82
C PHE A 292 -17.80 -1.67 5.21
N LEU A 293 -17.76 -2.23 4.00
CA LEU A 293 -16.49 -2.48 3.31
C LEU A 293 -15.73 -1.18 3.01
N CYS A 294 -16.42 -0.09 2.65
CA CYS A 294 -15.79 1.21 2.43
C CYS A 294 -15.12 1.74 3.72
N TRP A 295 -15.76 1.58 4.89
CA TRP A 295 -15.15 1.92 6.18
C TRP A 295 -13.89 1.09 6.49
N LEU A 296 -13.91 -0.22 6.17
CA LEU A 296 -12.73 -1.06 6.29
C LEU A 296 -11.60 -0.61 5.36
N PHE A 297 -11.90 -0.30 4.09
CA PHE A 297 -10.91 0.22 3.16
C PHE A 297 -10.33 1.56 3.61
N PHE A 298 -11.15 2.46 4.16
CA PHE A 298 -10.65 3.70 4.74
C PHE A 298 -9.61 3.41 5.83
N GLY A 299 -9.91 2.51 6.78
CA GLY A 299 -8.94 2.12 7.81
C GLY A 299 -7.65 1.51 7.24
N MET A 300 -7.77 0.63 6.23
CA MET A 300 -6.64 0.01 5.56
C MET A 300 -5.75 1.02 4.82
N TYR A 301 -6.31 1.93 4.02
CA TYR A 301 -5.53 2.94 3.30
C TYR A 301 -4.95 4.00 4.24
N PHE A 302 -5.62 4.30 5.36
CA PHE A 302 -5.07 5.18 6.39
C PHE A 302 -3.85 4.55 7.08
N PHE A 303 -3.94 3.26 7.42
CA PHE A 303 -2.79 2.48 7.90
C PHE A 303 -1.62 2.53 6.91
N LEU A 304 -1.91 2.25 5.63
CA LEU A 304 -0.89 2.24 4.58
C LEU A 304 -0.27 3.63 4.37
N ASP A 305 -1.02 4.73 4.59
CA ASP A 305 -0.49 6.11 4.52
C ASP A 305 0.53 6.37 5.62
N LYS A 306 0.25 5.92 6.84
CA LYS A 306 1.20 5.99 7.96
C LYS A 306 2.43 5.12 7.74
N PHE A 307 2.22 3.87 7.31
CA PHE A 307 3.32 2.97 6.97
C PHE A 307 4.23 3.56 5.88
N ALA A 308 3.65 4.06 4.78
CA ALA A 308 4.44 4.68 3.71
C ALA A 308 5.17 5.94 4.18
N GLY A 309 4.55 6.73 5.07
CA GLY A 309 5.19 7.85 5.73
C GLY A 309 6.42 7.42 6.52
N ASP A 310 6.28 6.41 7.37
CA ASP A 310 7.39 5.90 8.19
C ASP A 310 8.50 5.29 7.34
N THR A 311 8.17 4.52 6.30
CA THR A 311 9.16 3.98 5.37
C THR A 311 9.93 5.10 4.68
N CYS A 312 9.27 6.16 4.20
CA CYS A 312 9.94 7.29 3.56
C CYS A 312 10.83 8.08 4.54
N THR A 313 10.40 8.28 5.79
CA THR A 313 11.23 8.89 6.83
C THR A 313 12.44 8.04 7.16
N ALA A 314 12.26 6.72 7.29
CA ALA A 314 13.36 5.78 7.54
C ALA A 314 14.38 5.78 6.39
N LEU A 315 13.91 5.78 5.14
CA LEU A 315 14.74 5.91 3.94
C LEU A 315 15.53 7.23 3.94
N GLU A 316 14.88 8.35 4.30
CA GLU A 316 15.53 9.66 4.38
C GLU A 316 16.60 9.71 5.48
N ASN A 317 16.30 9.14 6.65
CA ASN A 317 17.25 9.03 7.75
C ASN A 317 18.47 8.19 7.37
N PHE A 318 18.26 7.08 6.64
CA PHE A 318 19.36 6.25 6.12
C PHE A 318 20.23 7.01 5.12
N GLN A 319 19.64 7.85 4.25
CA GLN A 319 20.43 8.70 3.34
C GLN A 319 21.33 9.68 4.08
N ARG A 320 20.84 10.25 5.20
CA ARG A 320 21.62 11.21 6.00
C ARG A 320 22.72 10.52 6.81
N ASN A 321 22.40 9.38 7.43
CA ASN A 321 23.38 8.62 8.21
C ASN A 321 23.10 7.11 8.10
N PRO A 322 23.79 6.38 7.20
CA PRO A 322 23.54 4.95 6.98
C PRO A 322 23.99 4.06 8.15
N TYR A 323 24.87 4.55 9.03
CA TYR A 323 25.45 3.77 10.12
C TYR A 323 24.65 3.86 11.43
N ASN A 324 23.92 4.96 11.65
CA ASN A 324 23.05 5.15 12.82
C ASN A 324 21.61 5.43 12.36
N SER A 325 20.96 4.41 11.78
CA SER A 325 19.57 4.52 11.33
C SER A 325 18.75 3.30 11.75
N SER A 326 17.42 3.43 11.70
CA SER A 326 16.49 2.33 11.94
C SER A 326 16.63 1.18 10.93
N LEU A 327 17.25 1.44 9.78
CA LEU A 327 17.52 0.45 8.73
C LEU A 327 18.88 -0.26 8.90
N SER A 328 19.76 0.22 9.79
CA SER A 328 21.11 -0.34 9.95
C SER A 328 21.09 -1.79 10.48
N SER A 329 20.06 -2.20 11.22
CA SER A 329 19.86 -3.60 11.65
C SER A 329 19.48 -4.55 10.50
N ILE A 330 19.03 -4.01 9.38
CA ILE A 330 18.61 -4.75 8.18
C ILE A 330 19.70 -4.69 7.11
N LEU A 331 20.44 -3.58 7.05
CA LEU A 331 21.49 -3.28 6.09
C LEU A 331 22.76 -2.83 6.85
N PRO A 332 23.63 -3.77 7.27
CA PRO A 332 24.81 -3.47 8.09
C PRO A 332 25.96 -2.89 7.25
N CYS A 333 25.82 -1.64 6.84
CA CYS A 333 26.80 -0.95 5.99
C CYS A 333 28.15 -0.68 6.67
N ASP A 334 28.19 -0.67 8.00
CA ASP A 334 29.40 -0.54 8.80
C ASP A 334 30.27 -1.81 8.75
N GLU A 335 29.65 -2.98 8.88
CA GLU A 335 30.31 -4.27 8.71
C GLU A 335 30.82 -4.43 7.27
N LEU A 336 29.99 -4.08 6.29
CA LEU A 336 30.36 -4.12 4.87
C LEU A 336 31.56 -3.23 4.57
N LEU A 337 31.59 -1.99 5.08
CA LEU A 337 32.70 -1.06 4.87
C LEU A 337 34.04 -1.57 5.39
N SER A 338 34.03 -2.40 6.43
CA SER A 338 35.26 -3.00 6.95
C SER A 338 35.93 -3.92 5.92
N ALA A 339 35.16 -4.47 4.96
CA ALA A 339 35.70 -5.26 3.85
C ALA A 339 36.44 -4.40 2.80
N LYS A 340 36.33 -3.06 2.83
CA LYS A 340 37.02 -2.16 1.90
C LYS A 340 38.54 -2.23 2.02
N SER A 341 39.07 -2.44 3.23
CA SER A 341 40.52 -2.62 3.41
C SER A 341 40.99 -3.92 2.77
N VAL A 342 40.21 -4.99 2.86
CA VAL A 342 40.51 -6.28 2.22
C VAL A 342 40.54 -6.13 0.70
N LEU A 343 39.57 -5.43 0.11
CA LEU A 343 39.59 -5.10 -1.32
C LEU A 343 40.86 -4.33 -1.72
N ARG A 344 41.27 -3.33 -0.93
CA ARG A 344 42.50 -2.57 -1.18
C ARG A 344 43.77 -3.42 -1.10
N ASP A 345 43.86 -4.31 -0.11
CA ASP A 345 45.02 -5.20 0.05
C ASP A 345 45.14 -6.18 -1.13
N VAL A 346 44.00 -6.69 -1.62
CA VAL A 346 43.95 -7.52 -2.83
C VAL A 346 44.42 -6.72 -4.05
N ASN A 347 43.95 -5.49 -4.23
CA ASN A 347 44.37 -4.63 -5.34
C ASN A 347 45.87 -4.30 -5.30
N ALA A 348 46.42 -4.07 -4.11
CA ALA A 348 47.84 -3.82 -3.93
C ALA A 348 48.68 -5.03 -4.37
N ASN A 349 48.29 -6.24 -3.97
CA ASN A 349 48.96 -7.47 -4.39
C ASN A 349 48.85 -7.72 -5.90
N ILE A 350 47.69 -7.48 -6.51
CA ILE A 350 47.51 -7.62 -7.97
C ILE A 350 48.41 -6.60 -8.71
N SER A 351 48.48 -5.36 -8.23
CA SER A 351 49.33 -4.32 -8.80
C SER A 351 50.82 -4.70 -8.76
N LEU A 352 51.28 -5.33 -7.67
CA LEU A 352 52.67 -5.81 -7.53
C LEU A 352 53.01 -6.92 -8.54
N LEU A 353 52.10 -7.86 -8.76
CA LEU A 353 52.27 -8.95 -9.74
C LEU A 353 52.35 -8.45 -11.19
N GLN A 354 51.77 -7.28 -11.48
CA GLN A 354 51.78 -6.69 -12.82
C GLN A 354 53.05 -5.88 -13.09
N GLN A 355 53.69 -5.33 -12.05
CA GLN A 355 54.90 -4.52 -12.19
C GLN A 355 56.17 -5.34 -12.45
N SER A 356 56.13 -6.65 -12.18
CA SER A 356 57.31 -7.54 -12.26
C SER A 356 57.61 -8.13 -13.65
N ASN A 357 56.84 -7.79 -14.69
CA ASN A 357 57.00 -8.40 -16.03
C ASN A 357 57.51 -7.38 -17.06
N ASP A 358 58.51 -7.75 -17.87
CA ASP A 358 59.03 -6.99 -19.03
C ASP A 358 57.98 -6.75 -20.15
N ILE A 359 56.76 -7.29 -19.98
CA ILE A 359 55.61 -7.15 -20.87
C ILE A 359 54.67 -6.11 -20.28
N SER A 360 54.24 -5.12 -21.07
CA SER A 360 53.32 -4.05 -20.65
C SER A 360 51.88 -4.56 -20.42
N ILE A 361 51.67 -5.30 -19.34
CA ILE A 361 50.37 -5.71 -18.82
C ILE A 361 49.69 -4.48 -18.21
N CYS A 362 48.40 -4.27 -18.51
CA CYS A 362 47.68 -3.16 -17.91
C CYS A 362 47.49 -3.37 -16.40
N ASN A 363 47.84 -2.35 -15.62
CA ASN A 363 47.37 -2.18 -14.25
C ASN A 363 46.12 -1.28 -14.23
N PRO A 364 44.92 -1.80 -13.92
CA PRO A 364 43.70 -1.02 -13.82
C PRO A 364 43.55 -0.31 -12.46
N PHE A 365 44.56 -0.30 -11.59
CA PHE A 365 44.50 0.33 -10.27
C PHE A 365 45.36 1.61 -10.21
N SER A 366 44.93 2.58 -9.40
CA SER A 366 45.67 3.82 -9.16
C SER A 366 46.98 3.58 -8.37
N GLU A 367 47.90 4.55 -8.41
CA GLU A 367 49.13 4.50 -7.62
C GLU A 367 48.89 4.39 -6.11
N PRO A 368 49.86 3.84 -5.33
CA PRO A 368 49.78 3.78 -3.88
C PRO A 368 49.61 5.20 -3.30
N PRO A 369 48.86 5.38 -2.19
CA PRO A 369 48.25 4.36 -1.33
C PRO A 369 46.77 4.04 -1.64
N ALA A 370 46.20 4.61 -2.71
CA ALA A 370 44.76 4.58 -2.92
C ALA A 370 44.24 3.27 -3.54
N TYR A 371 45.02 2.65 -4.45
CA TYR A 371 44.68 1.42 -5.19
C TYR A 371 43.22 1.34 -5.67
N GLN A 372 42.68 2.47 -6.16
CA GLN A 372 41.32 2.56 -6.68
C GLN A 372 41.26 1.96 -8.06
N TYR A 373 40.17 1.26 -8.36
CA TYR A 373 39.94 0.70 -9.69
C TYR A 373 39.60 1.81 -10.69
N GLN A 374 40.47 1.97 -11.69
CA GLN A 374 40.43 2.97 -12.75
C GLN A 374 40.73 2.28 -14.08
N PRO A 375 39.73 1.60 -14.69
CA PRO A 375 39.92 0.86 -15.94
C PRO A 375 40.37 1.76 -17.11
N GLU A 376 40.10 3.06 -17.04
CA GLU A 376 40.58 4.09 -17.96
C GLU A 376 42.10 4.28 -17.98
N ASN A 377 42.83 3.87 -16.95
CA ASN A 377 44.31 3.92 -16.95
C ASN A 377 44.93 2.92 -17.94
N CYS A 378 44.15 1.96 -18.43
CA CYS A 378 44.57 1.06 -19.50
C CYS A 378 44.56 1.75 -20.87
N SER A 379 45.72 2.26 -21.31
CA SER A 379 45.94 2.71 -22.68
C SER A 379 45.77 1.56 -23.69
N SER A 380 45.33 1.87 -24.91
CA SER A 380 45.15 0.90 -26.01
C SER A 380 46.42 0.12 -26.37
N ASN A 381 47.61 0.60 -25.96
CA ASN A 381 48.89 -0.04 -26.18
C ASN A 381 49.29 -1.05 -25.09
N THR A 382 48.43 -1.25 -24.07
CA THR A 382 48.68 -2.19 -22.96
C THR A 382 47.81 -3.44 -23.10
N ILE A 383 48.34 -4.59 -22.68
CA ILE A 383 47.63 -5.87 -22.77
C ILE A 383 46.78 -6.03 -21.51
N ARG A 384 45.45 -6.18 -21.67
CA ARG A 384 44.56 -6.53 -20.56
C ARG A 384 44.80 -7.97 -20.15
N ILE A 385 44.53 -8.30 -18.89
CA ILE A 385 44.78 -9.65 -18.36
C ILE A 385 43.99 -10.70 -19.15
N GLY A 386 42.70 -10.46 -19.45
CA GLY A 386 41.91 -11.38 -20.28
C GLY A 386 42.38 -11.53 -21.73
N ASP A 387 43.27 -10.65 -22.22
CA ASP A 387 43.84 -10.73 -23.58
C ASP A 387 45.18 -11.47 -23.63
N ILE A 388 45.78 -11.80 -22.47
CA ILE A 388 47.05 -12.55 -22.38
C ILE A 388 47.00 -13.88 -23.17
N PRO A 389 45.92 -14.68 -23.11
CA PRO A 389 45.84 -15.93 -23.87
C PRO A 389 45.91 -15.70 -25.38
N LYS A 390 45.38 -14.58 -25.88
CA LYS A 390 45.43 -14.26 -27.32
C LYS A 390 46.86 -14.06 -27.82
N VAL A 391 47.71 -13.48 -26.97
CA VAL A 391 49.14 -13.29 -27.26
C VAL A 391 49.88 -14.63 -27.14
N LEU A 392 49.59 -15.41 -26.10
CA LEU A 392 50.22 -16.73 -25.90
C LEU A 392 49.83 -17.75 -26.98
N LYS A 393 48.64 -17.64 -27.57
CA LYS A 393 48.16 -18.57 -28.60
C LYS A 393 49.08 -18.66 -29.82
N VAL A 394 49.83 -17.60 -30.12
CA VAL A 394 50.78 -17.54 -31.25
C VAL A 394 52.04 -18.40 -30.99
N ILE A 395 52.33 -18.70 -29.73
CA ILE A 395 53.52 -19.45 -29.28
C ILE A 395 53.18 -20.81 -28.65
N THR A 396 51.92 -21.25 -28.76
CA THR A 396 51.46 -22.57 -28.27
C THR A 396 51.60 -23.64 -29.35
N CYS A 397 52.19 -24.78 -29.00
CA CYS A 397 52.27 -25.94 -29.88
C CYS A 397 50.99 -26.79 -29.80
N SER A 398 50.25 -26.95 -30.91
CA SER A 398 48.96 -27.66 -30.93
C SER A 398 49.05 -29.19 -31.04
N ASP A 399 50.23 -29.77 -31.27
CA ASP A 399 50.33 -31.19 -31.66
C ASP A 399 51.49 -31.93 -30.92
N PRO A 400 51.20 -32.92 -30.06
CA PRO A 400 52.22 -33.69 -29.34
C PRO A 400 53.02 -34.65 -30.24
N ASN A 401 52.47 -35.00 -31.41
CA ASN A 401 52.99 -36.08 -32.26
C ASN A 401 53.66 -35.61 -33.55
N ASN A 402 53.63 -34.31 -33.85
CA ASN A 402 54.33 -33.79 -35.01
C ASN A 402 55.74 -33.37 -34.58
N MET A 403 56.74 -34.07 -35.10
CA MET A 403 58.18 -33.89 -34.85
C MET A 403 58.74 -32.54 -35.39
N THR A 404 57.90 -31.51 -35.43
CA THR A 404 58.11 -30.20 -36.05
C THR A 404 57.68 -29.03 -35.14
N CYS A 405 57.58 -29.21 -33.82
CA CYS A 405 57.82 -28.07 -32.92
C CYS A 405 59.33 -27.79 -32.92
N GLY A 406 59.75 -26.99 -33.91
CA GLY A 406 61.13 -26.73 -34.26
C GLY A 406 61.94 -26.10 -33.13
N ASN A 407 63.17 -26.57 -33.01
CA ASN A 407 64.15 -26.12 -32.03
C ASN A 407 64.35 -24.60 -32.05
N GLY A 408 63.97 -23.93 -30.95
CA GLY A 408 64.57 -22.64 -30.58
C GLY A 408 63.68 -21.41 -30.61
N GLN A 409 62.54 -21.41 -29.92
CA GLN A 409 62.03 -20.22 -29.20
C GLN A 409 60.88 -20.65 -28.28
N PHE A 410 60.91 -20.25 -27.01
CA PHE A 410 59.94 -20.53 -25.93
C PHE A 410 58.54 -20.99 -26.40
N MET A 411 58.27 -22.31 -26.37
CA MET A 411 56.97 -22.87 -26.76
C MET A 411 56.25 -23.45 -25.55
N ILE A 412 55.02 -22.99 -25.33
CA ILE A 412 54.19 -23.35 -24.18
C ILE A 412 53.39 -24.62 -24.54
N SER A 413 53.41 -25.61 -23.65
CA SER A 413 52.59 -26.83 -23.78
C SER A 413 51.10 -26.49 -23.69
N THR A 414 50.24 -27.20 -24.43
CA THR A 414 48.78 -27.02 -24.41
C THR A 414 48.18 -27.03 -23.00
N GLY A 415 48.70 -27.86 -22.10
CA GLY A 415 48.24 -27.90 -20.70
C GLY A 415 48.55 -26.61 -19.93
N VAL A 416 49.73 -26.04 -20.13
CA VAL A 416 50.13 -24.77 -19.50
C VAL A 416 49.36 -23.60 -20.11
N TYR A 417 49.10 -23.63 -21.42
CA TYR A 417 48.24 -22.64 -22.08
C TYR A 417 46.83 -22.63 -21.48
N GLN A 418 46.23 -23.81 -21.27
CA GLN A 418 44.88 -23.93 -20.68
C GLN A 418 44.83 -23.39 -19.25
N ILE A 419 45.85 -23.65 -18.43
CA ILE A 419 45.96 -23.10 -17.06
C ILE A 419 46.09 -21.57 -17.09
N VAL A 420 46.88 -21.02 -18.01
CA VAL A 420 47.02 -19.56 -18.14
C VAL A 420 45.72 -18.93 -18.66
N GLU A 421 45.04 -19.58 -19.61
CA GLU A 421 43.76 -19.13 -20.16
C GLU A 421 42.66 -19.08 -19.10
N SER A 422 42.49 -20.15 -18.32
CA SER A 422 41.52 -20.19 -17.22
C SER A 422 41.84 -19.16 -16.14
N TYR A 423 43.11 -19.04 -15.73
CA TYR A 423 43.52 -18.11 -14.68
C TYR A 423 43.32 -16.64 -15.09
N THR A 424 43.73 -16.28 -16.31
CA THR A 424 43.59 -14.93 -16.83
C THR A 424 42.13 -14.55 -17.10
N SER A 425 41.31 -15.50 -17.58
CA SER A 425 39.86 -15.30 -17.70
C SER A 425 39.20 -15.05 -16.35
N SER A 426 39.59 -15.81 -15.31
CA SER A 426 39.02 -15.68 -13.96
C SER A 426 39.37 -14.34 -13.31
N ILE A 427 40.61 -13.89 -13.47
CA ILE A 427 41.00 -12.56 -13.00
C ILE A 427 40.22 -11.49 -13.76
N GLN A 428 39.98 -11.66 -15.07
CA GLN A 428 39.16 -10.73 -15.83
C GLN A 428 37.71 -10.71 -15.33
N ASP A 429 37.12 -11.85 -15.01
CA ASP A 429 35.77 -11.94 -14.44
C ASP A 429 35.69 -11.26 -13.07
N LEU A 430 36.72 -11.44 -12.23
CA LEU A 430 36.83 -10.73 -10.95
C LEU A 430 36.95 -9.21 -11.15
N LEU A 431 37.77 -8.75 -12.11
CA LEU A 431 37.89 -7.33 -12.44
C LEU A 431 36.59 -6.75 -12.99
N ASN A 432 35.80 -7.55 -13.72
CA ASN A 432 34.48 -7.13 -14.22
C ASN A 432 33.46 -7.02 -13.08
N ALA A 433 33.54 -7.88 -12.05
CA ALA A 433 32.69 -7.83 -10.86
C ALA A 433 33.11 -6.76 -9.84
N TYR A 434 34.35 -6.29 -9.91
CA TYR A 434 34.95 -5.36 -8.95
C TYR A 434 34.13 -4.08 -8.72
N PRO A 435 33.64 -3.35 -9.75
CA PRO A 435 32.84 -2.14 -9.53
C PRO A 435 31.56 -2.42 -8.72
N GLY A 436 30.94 -3.59 -8.95
CA GLY A 436 29.77 -4.02 -8.18
C GLY A 436 30.13 -4.31 -6.72
N MET A 437 31.23 -5.05 -6.49
CA MET A 437 31.72 -5.35 -5.14
C MET A 437 32.04 -4.08 -4.34
N GLU A 438 32.73 -3.13 -4.97
CA GLU A 438 33.06 -1.84 -4.36
C GLU A 438 31.79 -1.05 -4.01
N SER A 439 30.82 -1.00 -4.94
CA SER A 439 29.54 -0.34 -4.69
C SER A 439 28.74 -1.00 -3.55
N LEU A 440 28.77 -2.33 -3.43
CA LEU A 440 28.10 -3.05 -2.33
C LEU A 440 28.77 -2.77 -0.98
N VAL A 441 30.10 -2.82 -0.93
CA VAL A 441 30.90 -2.56 0.28
C VAL A 441 30.72 -1.12 0.78
N GLU A 442 30.58 -0.15 -0.13
CA GLU A 442 30.30 1.25 0.22
C GLU A 442 28.81 1.56 0.46
N CYS A 443 27.95 0.54 0.32
CA CYS A 443 26.49 0.66 0.29
C CYS A 443 25.97 1.65 -0.75
N GLN A 444 26.75 1.93 -1.81
CA GLN A 444 26.40 2.91 -2.83
C GLN A 444 25.20 2.44 -3.65
N SER A 445 25.14 1.17 -4.08
CA SER A 445 23.98 0.63 -4.80
C SER A 445 22.67 0.78 -4.02
N VAL A 446 22.71 0.56 -2.70
CA VAL A 446 21.55 0.71 -1.81
C VAL A 446 21.18 2.19 -1.65
N LYS A 447 22.17 3.07 -1.48
CA LYS A 447 21.96 4.52 -1.41
C LYS A 447 21.34 5.05 -2.70
N ASP A 448 21.81 4.60 -3.86
CA ASP A 448 21.29 5.05 -5.16
C ASP A 448 19.83 4.62 -5.34
N ALA A 449 19.50 3.37 -5.01
CA ALA A 449 18.14 2.85 -5.04
C ALA A 449 17.20 3.63 -4.10
N PHE A 450 17.63 3.90 -2.87
CA PHE A 450 16.84 4.65 -1.90
C PHE A 450 16.69 6.13 -2.27
N SER A 451 17.72 6.74 -2.83
CA SER A 451 17.67 8.10 -3.37
C SER A 451 16.65 8.19 -4.50
N GLU A 452 16.63 7.22 -5.41
CA GLU A 452 15.61 7.15 -6.46
C GLU A 452 14.19 7.05 -5.88
N ILE A 453 13.97 6.17 -4.89
CA ILE A 453 12.68 6.01 -4.22
C ILE A 453 12.25 7.31 -3.54
N LEU A 454 13.14 7.96 -2.81
CA LEU A 454 12.84 9.20 -2.08
C LEU A 454 12.47 10.34 -3.02
N VAL A 455 13.28 10.57 -4.05
CA VAL A 455 13.12 11.69 -4.98
C VAL A 455 11.91 11.49 -5.89
N LYS A 456 11.76 10.29 -6.47
CA LYS A 456 10.77 10.04 -7.52
C LYS A 456 9.46 9.47 -7.00
N HIS A 457 9.46 8.69 -5.92
CA HIS A 457 8.32 7.84 -5.56
C HIS A 457 7.67 8.14 -4.20
N CYS A 458 8.41 8.60 -3.19
CA CYS A 458 7.85 8.84 -1.85
C CYS A 458 6.74 9.90 -1.84
N LYS A 459 6.98 11.06 -2.46
CA LYS A 459 5.98 12.15 -2.55
C LYS A 459 4.72 11.75 -3.32
N PRO A 460 4.79 11.17 -4.55
CA PRO A 460 3.59 10.73 -5.25
C PRO A 460 2.89 9.56 -4.53
N LEU A 461 3.62 8.62 -3.94
CA LEU A 461 3.05 7.51 -3.18
C LEU A 461 2.17 8.04 -2.04
N LYS A 462 2.71 8.93 -1.20
CA LYS A 462 1.99 9.59 -0.10
C LYS A 462 0.79 10.41 -0.61
N ARG A 463 0.95 11.11 -1.73
CA ARG A 463 -0.15 11.89 -2.32
C ARG A 463 -1.31 11.00 -2.80
N PHE A 464 -1.02 9.91 -3.51
CA PHE A 464 -2.06 9.05 -4.06
C PHE A 464 -2.76 8.24 -2.97
N ILE A 465 -2.02 7.74 -1.99
CA ILE A 465 -2.65 7.05 -0.87
C ILE A 465 -3.53 7.99 -0.03
N HIS A 466 -3.07 9.22 0.19
CA HIS A 466 -3.87 10.25 0.85
C HIS A 466 -5.16 10.54 0.09
N MET A 467 -5.06 10.72 -1.22
CA MET A 467 -6.20 10.90 -2.11
C MET A 467 -7.20 9.74 -2.01
N VAL A 468 -6.72 8.50 -1.93
CA VAL A 468 -7.58 7.32 -1.80
C VAL A 468 -8.32 7.33 -0.46
N TRP A 469 -7.62 7.39 0.68
CA TRP A 469 -8.31 7.30 1.97
C TRP A 469 -9.27 8.47 2.17
N ALA A 470 -8.90 9.69 1.76
CA ALA A 470 -9.74 10.88 1.86
C ALA A 470 -11.03 10.73 1.03
N SER A 471 -10.91 10.14 -0.16
CA SER A 471 -12.06 9.91 -1.04
C SER A 471 -12.94 8.75 -0.55
N VAL A 472 -12.34 7.70 0.02
CA VAL A 472 -13.08 6.56 0.57
C VAL A 472 -13.86 6.96 1.83
N VAL A 473 -13.30 7.79 2.73
CA VAL A 473 -14.06 8.30 3.89
C VAL A 473 -15.21 9.20 3.45
N PHE A 474 -14.97 10.08 2.46
CA PHE A 474 -16.01 10.93 1.91
C PHE A 474 -17.14 10.11 1.25
N LEU A 475 -16.78 9.10 0.45
CA LEU A 475 -17.75 8.16 -0.14
C LEU A 475 -18.52 7.42 0.95
N SER A 476 -17.85 6.95 2.01
CA SER A 476 -18.49 6.24 3.13
C SER A 476 -19.54 7.11 3.83
N LEU A 477 -19.24 8.39 4.06
CA LEU A 477 -20.20 9.34 4.65
C LEU A 477 -21.42 9.57 3.74
N ILE A 478 -21.20 9.75 2.44
CA ILE A 478 -22.29 9.89 1.45
C ILE A 478 -23.16 8.64 1.43
N MET A 479 -22.53 7.46 1.47
CA MET A 479 -23.23 6.18 1.50
C MET A 479 -24.10 6.02 2.74
N VAL A 480 -23.59 6.40 3.91
CA VAL A 480 -24.37 6.43 5.16
C VAL A 480 -25.62 7.32 4.98
N CYS A 481 -25.45 8.54 4.46
CA CYS A 481 -26.58 9.43 4.20
C CYS A 481 -27.59 8.83 3.21
N LEU A 482 -27.14 8.25 2.10
CA LEU A 482 -28.01 7.63 1.10
C LEU A 482 -28.78 6.44 1.67
N VAL A 483 -28.11 5.54 2.39
CA VAL A 483 -28.76 4.39 3.02
C VAL A 483 -29.81 4.85 4.02
N LEU A 484 -29.53 5.83 4.87
CA LEU A 484 -30.50 6.37 5.83
C LEU A 484 -31.69 7.07 5.17
N LEU A 485 -31.45 7.83 4.09
CA LEU A 485 -32.54 8.49 3.34
C LEU A 485 -33.47 7.46 2.69
N TRP A 486 -32.92 6.40 2.11
CA TRP A 486 -33.73 5.35 1.48
C TRP A 486 -34.40 4.43 2.50
N THR A 487 -33.78 4.12 3.63
CA THR A 487 -34.41 3.32 4.69
C THR A 487 -35.57 4.05 5.35
N THR A 488 -35.40 5.33 5.69
CA THR A 488 -36.47 6.16 6.28
C THR A 488 -37.66 6.29 5.33
N ARG A 489 -37.39 6.50 4.03
CA ARG A 489 -38.43 6.54 3.01
C ARG A 489 -39.14 5.21 2.84
N ALA A 490 -38.41 4.11 2.75
CA ALA A 490 -38.99 2.77 2.66
C ALA A 490 -39.83 2.43 3.89
N HIS A 491 -39.38 2.82 5.09
CA HIS A 491 -40.13 2.63 6.32
C HIS A 491 -41.41 3.48 6.35
N HIS A 492 -41.33 4.75 5.92
CA HIS A 492 -42.49 5.62 5.90
C HIS A 492 -43.57 5.10 4.96
N GLU A 493 -43.20 4.72 3.74
CA GLU A 493 -44.18 4.18 2.80
C GLU A 493 -44.73 2.81 3.28
N LEU A 494 -43.96 2.02 4.04
CA LEU A 494 -44.40 0.75 4.63
C LEU A 494 -45.39 0.99 5.79
N SER A 495 -45.16 2.02 6.62
CA SER A 495 -46.05 2.42 7.73
C SER A 495 -47.41 2.93 7.25
N HIS A 496 -47.46 3.66 6.13
CA HIS A 496 -48.72 4.10 5.52
C HIS A 496 -49.55 2.94 4.96
N HIS A 497 -48.89 1.90 4.43
CA HIS A 497 -49.58 0.65 4.07
C HIS A 497 -50.16 -0.10 5.28
N PHE A 498 -49.68 0.18 6.51
CA PHE A 498 -50.16 -0.45 7.75
C PHE A 498 -51.27 0.34 8.46
N SER A 499 -51.31 1.68 8.38
CA SER A 499 -52.31 2.51 9.10
C SER A 499 -53.70 2.59 8.44
N ASP A 500 -53.82 2.38 7.13
CA ASP A 500 -55.13 2.39 6.42
C ASP A 500 -56.03 1.18 6.75
N GLY A 501 -55.60 0.27 7.64
CA GLY A 501 -56.30 -0.96 8.00
C GLY A 501 -57.10 -0.95 9.30
N GLY A 502 -57.15 0.17 10.04
CA GLY A 502 -57.73 0.16 11.39
C GLY A 502 -58.30 1.48 11.86
N SER A 503 -59.40 1.96 11.27
CA SER A 503 -60.37 2.81 11.97
C SER A 503 -61.62 3.04 11.12
N VAL A 504 -62.60 2.15 11.23
CA VAL A 504 -64.01 2.51 10.99
C VAL A 504 -64.81 1.88 12.13
N GLY A 505 -65.25 2.69 13.08
CA GLY A 505 -66.19 2.26 14.12
C GLY A 505 -67.55 1.93 13.49
N PRO A 506 -68.28 0.91 13.99
CA PRO A 506 -69.57 0.57 13.43
C PRO A 506 -70.61 1.59 13.90
N HIS A 507 -71.16 2.39 12.99
CA HIS A 507 -72.49 2.94 13.19
C HIS A 507 -73.48 1.79 13.04
N SER A 508 -74.11 1.37 14.14
CA SER A 508 -75.23 0.44 14.10
C SER A 508 -76.47 1.20 13.65
N SER A 509 -77.06 0.77 12.53
CA SER A 509 -78.42 1.11 12.15
C SER A 509 -79.28 -0.09 12.54
N ALA A 510 -79.97 0.01 13.68
CA ALA A 510 -80.98 -0.95 14.07
C ALA A 510 -82.23 -0.75 13.19
N ALA A 511 -82.43 -1.64 12.23
CA ALA A 511 -83.72 -1.84 11.59
C ALA A 511 -84.60 -2.64 12.56
N ASN A 512 -85.68 -2.05 13.06
CA ASN A 512 -86.74 -2.78 13.74
C ASN A 512 -87.96 -2.94 12.81
N MET A 513 -88.46 -4.17 12.86
CA MET A 513 -89.56 -4.80 12.14
C MET A 513 -90.82 -3.94 11.93
N LEU A 514 -91.43 -4.20 10.76
CA LEU A 514 -92.86 -4.11 10.48
C LEU A 514 -93.70 -4.75 11.60
N GLU A 515 -94.61 -3.99 12.19
CA GLU A 515 -95.88 -4.52 12.69
C GLU A 515 -97.04 -3.70 12.12
N LEU A 516 -98.01 -4.44 11.59
CA LEU A 516 -99.21 -4.00 10.89
C LEU A 516 -100.24 -3.52 11.93
N GLY A 517 -100.65 -2.25 11.87
CA GLY A 517 -101.62 -1.69 12.82
C GLY A 517 -102.46 -0.56 12.25
N ASN A 518 -103.64 -0.95 11.74
CA ASN A 518 -104.90 -0.19 11.64
C ASN A 518 -104.91 1.27 11.14
N ALA A 519 -105.55 1.42 9.97
CA ALA A 519 -106.17 2.66 9.53
C ALA A 519 -107.36 3.06 10.43
N LYS A 520 -107.41 4.34 10.82
CA LYS A 520 -108.64 5.12 11.03
C LYS A 520 -108.36 6.62 10.83
N PRO A 521 -109.36 7.42 10.47
CA PRO A 521 -109.23 8.54 9.54
C PRO A 521 -108.99 9.90 10.21
N VAL A 522 -108.48 10.81 9.38
CA VAL A 522 -108.80 12.25 9.25
C VAL A 522 -109.55 12.88 10.43
N LYS A 523 -108.88 13.86 11.05
CA LYS A 523 -109.52 15.03 11.64
C LYS A 523 -108.84 16.29 11.12
N ASP A 524 -109.46 16.89 10.12
CA ASP A 524 -109.29 18.29 9.78
C ASP A 524 -109.82 19.16 10.93
N ASN A 525 -109.03 20.13 11.36
CA ASN A 525 -109.46 21.53 11.34
C ASN A 525 -108.31 22.49 11.71
N PRO A 526 -107.86 23.32 10.76
CA PRO A 526 -107.22 24.59 11.05
C PRO A 526 -108.28 25.71 11.03
N ASN A 527 -108.41 26.42 12.13
CA ASN A 527 -108.93 27.79 12.18
C ASN A 527 -107.76 28.60 12.76
N LEU A 528 -107.30 29.73 12.24
CA LEU A 528 -107.87 30.81 11.43
C LEU A 528 -106.62 31.72 11.11
N ILE A 529 -106.39 32.40 9.98
CA ILE A 529 -106.94 33.70 9.54
C ILE A 529 -106.13 34.12 8.29
N SER A 530 -106.78 34.44 7.16
CA SER A 530 -106.76 35.76 6.47
C SER A 530 -107.15 35.66 4.98
N VAL A 531 -108.31 36.28 4.72
CA VAL A 531 -108.77 37.04 3.53
C VAL A 531 -108.77 36.36 2.17
#